data_AF-A0AA88V4K5-F1
#
_entry.id   AF-A0AA88V4K5-F1
#
_cell.length_a   1.000
_cell.length_b   1.000
_cell.length_c   1.000
_cell.angle_alpha   90.00
_cell.angle_beta   90.00
_cell.angle_gamma   90.00
#
_symmetry.space_group_name_H-M   'P 1'
#
loop_
_entity.id
_entity.type
_entity.pdbx_description
1 polymer ?
#
loop_
_entity_poly.entity_id
_entity_poly.type
_entity_poly.pdbx_seq_one_letter_code
_entity_poly.pdbx_strand_id
1 'polypeptide(L)'
;MGRASPLLLVLLALGFFLATYNLITMVVHNRAASGKWVMDGLDWFDPITGKPEELNRVQATNVKYHVVLTATDAPYSKWQCRIMYYWYKKVRNVDGSDMGGFTRVLHSGSPDDLMEEIPTVVVDPLPDGLDRGYIVLNRPWAFVQWLEKATIEEEYVLMAEPDHIFVNPLPNLAHGDHPAAFPFFYIKPAENEKILRKYYPEEKGPVTNIDPIGNSPVIIKKSILEKIGPTWMNVSLTMKDDPETDKAFGWVLEMYAYAIASALHGVQHILHKDFMLQPPWDLEVGRKYIIHYTYGCDYNMKGELTYGKIGEWRFDKRSYLRGPPPRNLSLPPRGVPESVVCLRKYCTYRPFTIPGCLVHHFFVVRLVKMVNEATANIPRWDT
;
A
#
# COMPACT_ATOMS: atom_id res chain seq x y z
N MET A 1 -39.96 4.63 20.23
CA MET A 1 -38.85 3.93 19.53
C MET A 1 -37.58 4.70 19.81
N GLY A 2 -36.70 4.17 20.67
CA GLY A 2 -35.51 4.90 21.13
C GLY A 2 -34.40 4.89 20.06
N ARG A 3 -33.90 6.07 19.70
CA ARG A 3 -32.71 6.22 18.83
C ARG A 3 -31.46 5.84 19.61
N ALA A 4 -30.65 4.93 19.06
CA ALA A 4 -29.36 4.59 19.63
C ALA A 4 -28.39 5.79 19.58
N SER A 5 -27.64 6.01 20.65
CA SER A 5 -26.67 7.11 20.77
C SER A 5 -25.56 6.95 19.70
N PRO A 6 -25.14 8.03 19.00
CA PRO A 6 -24.01 8.00 18.06
C PRO A 6 -22.73 7.44 18.69
N LEU A 7 -22.51 7.70 19.98
CA LEU A 7 -21.37 7.17 20.72
C LEU A 7 -21.41 5.63 20.84
N LEU A 8 -22.62 5.07 20.99
CA LEU A 8 -22.82 3.62 21.06
C LEU A 8 -22.54 2.97 19.71
N LEU A 9 -22.92 3.61 18.60
CA LEU A 9 -22.64 3.13 17.24
C LEU A 9 -21.14 3.13 16.93
N VAL A 10 -20.43 4.18 17.35
CA VAL A 10 -18.96 4.26 17.22
C VAL A 10 -18.27 3.18 18.07
N LEU A 11 -18.72 2.96 19.30
CA LEU A 11 -18.19 1.90 20.17
C LEU A 11 -18.49 0.49 19.64
N LEU A 12 -19.65 0.28 19.02
CA LEU A 12 -20.00 -0.99 18.37
C LEU A 12 -19.15 -1.22 17.12
N ALA A 13 -18.92 -0.19 16.31
CA ALA A 13 -18.03 -0.27 15.15
C ALA A 13 -16.58 -0.57 15.56
N LEU A 14 -16.06 0.11 16.58
CA LEU A 14 -14.73 -0.14 17.16
C LEU A 14 -14.62 -1.54 17.78
N GLY A 15 -15.67 -1.98 18.49
CA GLY A 15 -15.74 -3.32 19.07
C GLY A 15 -15.75 -4.43 18.00
N PHE A 16 -16.49 -4.23 16.91
CA PHE A 16 -16.50 -5.13 15.76
C PHE A 16 -15.15 -5.15 15.03
N PHE A 17 -14.47 -4.00 14.93
CA PHE A 17 -13.14 -3.89 14.35
C PHE A 17 -12.09 -4.66 15.19
N LEU A 18 -12.15 -4.53 16.52
CA LEU A 18 -11.29 -5.28 17.43
C LEU A 18 -11.58 -6.79 17.38
N ALA A 19 -12.85 -7.18 17.31
CA ALA A 19 -13.25 -8.59 17.24
C ALA A 19 -12.81 -9.25 15.92
N THR A 20 -13.00 -8.58 14.78
CA THR A 20 -12.56 -9.07 13.47
C THR A 20 -11.03 -9.08 13.35
N TYR A 21 -10.35 -8.07 13.87
CA TYR A 21 -8.88 -8.03 13.96
C TYR A 21 -8.32 -9.21 14.79
N ASN A 22 -8.90 -9.46 15.96
CA ASN A 22 -8.48 -10.57 16.83
C ASN A 22 -8.79 -11.94 16.18
N LEU A 23 -9.92 -12.08 15.48
CA LEU A 23 -10.28 -13.31 14.77
C LEU A 23 -9.31 -13.60 13.61
N ILE A 24 -8.98 -12.60 12.81
CA ILE A 24 -8.00 -12.73 11.72
C ILE A 24 -6.63 -13.10 12.29
N THR A 25 -6.21 -12.43 13.37
CA THR A 25 -4.94 -12.72 14.06
C THR A 25 -4.90 -14.17 14.57
N MET A 26 -6.00 -14.68 15.13
CA MET A 26 -6.12 -16.07 15.59
C MET A 26 -6.09 -17.08 14.45
N VAL A 27 -6.75 -16.80 13.31
CA VAL A 27 -6.74 -17.68 12.13
C VAL A 27 -5.35 -17.76 11.50
N VAL A 28 -4.66 -16.62 11.39
CA VAL A 28 -3.25 -16.58 10.95
C VAL A 28 -2.38 -17.38 11.91
N HIS A 29 -2.65 -17.30 13.22
CA HIS A 29 -1.89 -18.02 14.24
C HIS A 29 -2.10 -19.54 14.21
N ASN A 30 -3.32 -20.03 14.01
CA ASN A 30 -3.58 -21.48 13.86
C ASN A 30 -2.91 -22.07 12.62
N ARG A 31 -2.72 -21.28 11.56
CA ARG A 31 -1.98 -21.70 10.36
C ARG A 31 -0.46 -21.68 10.58
N ALA A 32 0.06 -20.75 11.36
CA ALA A 32 1.48 -20.69 11.72
C ALA A 32 1.90 -21.74 12.76
N ALA A 33 1.04 -22.03 13.75
CA ALA A 33 1.33 -22.99 14.83
C ALA A 33 1.19 -24.46 14.42
N SER A 34 0.41 -24.77 13.37
CA SER A 34 0.23 -26.15 12.89
C SER A 34 1.39 -26.67 12.05
N GLY A 35 2.47 -25.90 11.86
CA GLY A 35 3.66 -26.32 11.08
C GLY A 35 3.36 -26.67 9.62
N LYS A 36 2.13 -26.44 9.17
CA LYS A 36 1.66 -26.77 7.83
C LYS A 36 1.76 -25.52 6.97
N TRP A 37 2.98 -25.02 6.80
CA TRP A 37 3.33 -24.37 5.55
C TRP A 37 3.21 -25.46 4.50
N VAL A 38 2.10 -25.47 3.76
CA VAL A 38 2.00 -26.28 2.55
C VAL A 38 2.97 -25.65 1.55
N MET A 39 4.24 -26.00 1.70
CA MET A 39 5.33 -25.79 0.76
C MET A 39 5.30 -26.88 -0.32
N ASP A 40 4.10 -27.35 -0.68
CA ASP A 40 3.89 -28.55 -1.51
C ASP A 40 2.67 -28.41 -2.46
N GLY A 41 2.23 -27.17 -2.73
CA GLY A 41 1.04 -26.91 -3.56
C GLY A 41 1.17 -25.78 -4.58
N LEU A 42 2.35 -25.17 -4.71
CA LEU A 42 2.62 -24.11 -5.70
C LEU A 42 3.49 -24.58 -6.88
N ASP A 43 3.84 -25.87 -6.94
CA ASP A 43 4.65 -26.46 -8.01
C ASP A 43 3.84 -27.05 -9.18
N TRP A 44 2.52 -26.92 -9.20
CA TRP A 44 1.64 -27.54 -10.23
C TRP A 44 0.83 -26.59 -11.09
N PHE A 45 1.19 -25.31 -11.13
CA PHE A 45 0.76 -24.41 -12.20
C PHE A 45 1.96 -23.58 -12.69
N ASP A 46 2.78 -24.20 -13.54
CA ASP A 46 3.63 -23.47 -14.49
C ASP A 46 2.85 -23.37 -15.81
N PRO A 47 2.09 -22.28 -16.05
CA PRO A 47 1.60 -22.00 -17.38
C PRO A 47 2.79 -21.47 -18.20
N ILE A 48 3.52 -22.41 -18.83
CA ILE A 48 4.44 -22.22 -19.95
C ILE A 48 5.03 -20.80 -19.99
N THR A 49 6.02 -20.57 -19.14
CA THR A 49 6.89 -19.41 -19.24
C THR A 49 7.73 -19.53 -20.51
N GLY A 50 7.35 -18.77 -21.55
CA GLY A 50 8.26 -18.46 -22.64
C GLY A 50 9.53 -17.82 -22.06
N LYS A 51 10.68 -18.43 -22.33
CA LYS A 51 12.02 -18.03 -21.86
C LYS A 51 12.22 -16.50 -21.84
N PRO A 52 12.59 -15.89 -20.69
CA PRO A 52 12.91 -14.47 -20.62
C PRO A 52 14.40 -14.19 -20.93
N GLU A 53 14.99 -14.88 -21.91
CA GLU A 53 16.37 -14.59 -22.34
C GLU A 53 16.43 -13.50 -23.42
N GLU A 54 15.33 -13.23 -24.14
CA GLU A 54 15.27 -12.22 -25.21
C GLU A 54 14.82 -10.81 -24.75
N LEU A 55 14.33 -10.65 -23.51
CA LEU A 55 13.94 -9.34 -22.95
C LEU A 55 15.13 -8.48 -22.48
N ASN A 56 16.35 -9.04 -22.44
CA ASN A 56 17.53 -8.35 -21.90
C ASN A 56 18.20 -7.35 -22.87
N ARG A 57 17.60 -7.05 -24.04
CA ARG A 57 18.20 -6.16 -25.05
C ARG A 57 17.22 -5.23 -25.79
N VAL A 58 16.16 -4.79 -25.13
CA VAL A 58 15.36 -3.66 -25.62
C VAL A 58 15.58 -2.50 -24.66
N GLN A 59 16.00 -1.36 -25.20
CA GLN A 59 16.34 -0.14 -24.46
C GLN A 59 15.38 0.08 -23.29
N ALA A 60 15.90 0.08 -22.05
CA ALA A 60 15.22 0.68 -20.92
C ALA A 60 15.03 2.15 -21.25
N THR A 61 13.91 2.48 -21.86
CA THR A 61 13.45 3.86 -21.91
C THR A 61 13.15 4.19 -20.46
N ASN A 62 13.98 5.03 -19.83
CA ASN A 62 13.76 5.61 -18.50
C ASN A 62 12.50 6.49 -18.53
N VAL A 63 11.33 5.86 -18.70
CA VAL A 63 10.04 6.53 -18.80
C VAL A 63 9.61 6.83 -17.39
N LYS A 64 9.62 8.11 -17.06
CA LYS A 64 9.22 8.58 -15.74
C LYS A 64 7.74 8.34 -15.48
N TYR A 65 7.39 8.23 -14.21
CA TYR A 65 6.01 8.16 -13.75
C TYR A 65 5.71 9.24 -12.69
N HIS A 66 4.51 9.81 -12.73
CA HIS A 66 4.03 10.77 -11.74
C HIS A 66 3.63 10.05 -10.45
N VAL A 67 4.10 10.48 -9.29
CA VAL A 67 3.68 9.90 -8.01
C VAL A 67 2.42 10.59 -7.53
N VAL A 68 1.39 9.82 -7.19
CA VAL A 68 0.12 10.37 -6.68
C VAL A 68 -0.34 9.61 -5.44
N LEU A 69 -0.81 10.35 -4.44
CA LEU A 69 -1.50 9.78 -3.28
C LEU A 69 -2.81 10.51 -3.04
N THR A 70 -3.79 9.80 -2.50
CA THR A 70 -5.04 10.39 -2.00
C THR A 70 -4.95 10.67 -0.51
N ALA A 71 -5.47 11.81 -0.07
CA ALA A 71 -5.39 12.25 1.31
C ALA A 71 -6.67 12.92 1.79
N THR A 72 -6.92 12.82 3.10
CA THR A 72 -7.89 13.65 3.82
C THR A 72 -7.17 14.83 4.49
N ASP A 73 -7.94 15.79 4.98
CA ASP A 73 -7.48 16.91 5.81
C ASP A 73 -7.25 16.51 7.28
N ALA A 74 -7.52 15.26 7.64
CA ALA A 74 -7.36 14.77 9.01
C ALA A 74 -5.88 14.81 9.45
N PRO A 75 -5.59 15.17 10.72
CA PRO A 75 -4.22 15.18 11.24
C PRO A 75 -3.47 13.88 10.99
N TYR A 76 -4.17 12.75 11.12
CA TYR A 76 -3.67 11.42 10.79
C TYR A 76 -3.12 11.34 9.36
N SER A 77 -3.89 11.74 8.34
CA SER A 77 -3.46 11.67 6.94
C SER A 77 -2.35 12.68 6.65
N LYS A 78 -2.45 13.89 7.22
CA LYS A 78 -1.48 14.98 7.05
C LYS A 78 -0.06 14.58 7.38
N TRP A 79 0.19 14.08 8.60
CA TRP A 79 1.57 13.75 9.00
C TRP A 79 2.17 12.62 8.16
N GLN A 80 1.34 11.65 7.74
CA GLN A 80 1.75 10.56 6.86
C GLN A 80 2.18 11.11 5.48
N CYS A 81 1.38 11.99 4.87
CA CYS A 81 1.70 12.63 3.60
C CYS A 81 3.03 13.38 3.63
N ARG A 82 3.32 14.10 4.73
CA ARG A 82 4.58 14.85 4.88
C ARG A 82 5.80 13.94 4.94
N ILE A 83 5.72 12.83 5.68
CA ILE A 83 6.79 11.82 5.73
C ILE A 83 7.00 11.18 4.35
N MET A 84 5.91 10.77 3.68
CA MET A 84 5.96 10.19 2.35
C MET A 84 6.59 11.16 1.35
N TYR A 85 6.17 12.43 1.35
CA TYR A 85 6.71 13.46 0.46
C TYR A 85 8.18 13.80 0.75
N TYR A 86 8.59 13.81 2.02
CA TYR A 86 10.00 13.95 2.40
C TYR A 86 10.87 12.85 1.76
N TRP A 87 10.45 11.60 1.85
CA TRP A 87 11.17 10.47 1.27
C TRP A 87 11.11 10.43 -0.26
N TYR A 88 9.99 10.81 -0.86
CA TYR A 88 9.89 11.03 -2.30
C TYR A 88 10.96 12.03 -2.79
N LYS A 89 11.09 13.20 -2.13
CA LYS A 89 12.10 14.20 -2.52
C LYS A 89 13.53 13.66 -2.43
N LYS A 90 13.81 12.79 -1.46
CA LYS A 90 15.13 12.16 -1.32
C LYS A 90 15.41 11.11 -2.38
N VAL A 91 14.41 10.32 -2.77
CA VAL A 91 14.59 9.16 -3.65
C VAL A 91 14.47 9.52 -5.14
N ARG A 92 13.66 10.52 -5.50
CA ARG A 92 13.32 10.82 -6.90
C ARG A 92 14.50 11.12 -7.83
N ASN A 93 15.61 11.61 -7.29
CA ASN A 93 16.81 12.00 -8.05
C ASN A 93 17.99 11.02 -7.83
N VAL A 94 17.75 9.89 -7.18
CA VAL A 94 18.76 8.85 -7.01
C VAL A 94 18.80 7.99 -8.26
N ASP A 95 20.00 7.62 -8.70
CA ASP A 95 20.21 6.73 -9.85
C ASP A 95 19.37 5.45 -9.72
N GLY A 96 18.64 5.12 -10.79
CA GLY A 96 17.70 4.01 -10.83
C GLY A 96 16.28 4.34 -10.37
N SER A 97 15.97 5.61 -10.06
CA SER A 97 14.59 6.07 -9.86
C SER A 97 14.02 6.72 -11.12
N ASP A 98 12.83 6.29 -11.52
CA ASP A 98 12.06 6.89 -12.62
C ASP A 98 10.93 7.80 -12.09
N MET A 99 11.04 8.30 -10.85
CA MET A 99 10.03 9.20 -10.29
C MET A 99 10.05 10.57 -10.99
N GLY A 100 8.90 10.94 -11.55
CA GLY A 100 8.61 12.25 -12.12
C GLY A 100 8.08 13.23 -11.08
N GLY A 101 6.98 13.91 -11.42
CA GLY A 101 6.23 14.83 -10.55
C GLY A 101 5.54 14.13 -9.38
N PHE A 102 4.90 14.94 -8.54
CA PHE A 102 4.16 14.49 -7.36
C PHE A 102 2.85 15.25 -7.23
N THR A 103 1.76 14.56 -6.90
CA THR A 103 0.50 15.18 -6.50
C THR A 103 -0.08 14.52 -5.26
N ARG A 104 -0.44 15.35 -4.27
CA ARG A 104 -1.39 14.96 -3.22
C ARG A 104 -2.80 15.33 -3.69
N VAL A 105 -3.67 14.35 -3.83
CA VAL A 105 -5.09 14.58 -4.14
C VAL A 105 -5.85 14.70 -2.83
N LEU A 106 -6.17 15.94 -2.45
CA LEU A 106 -6.88 16.26 -1.21
C LEU A 106 -8.38 16.21 -1.48
N HIS A 107 -9.04 15.16 -0.98
CA HIS A 107 -10.47 14.90 -1.23
C HIS A 107 -11.37 15.34 -0.06
N SER A 108 -11.02 16.45 0.59
CA SER A 108 -11.84 17.10 1.63
C SER A 108 -12.78 18.18 1.07
N GLY A 109 -12.65 18.54 -0.21
CA GLY A 109 -13.41 19.65 -0.82
C GLY A 109 -12.93 21.04 -0.40
N SER A 110 -11.84 21.16 0.36
CA SER A 110 -11.30 22.45 0.80
C SER A 110 -9.78 22.43 0.92
N PRO A 111 -9.10 23.55 0.63
CA PRO A 111 -7.65 23.65 0.76
C PRO A 111 -7.20 23.51 2.23
N ASP A 112 -5.95 23.08 2.43
CA ASP A 112 -5.30 23.04 3.73
C ASP A 112 -3.89 23.69 3.68
N ASP A 113 -3.26 23.83 4.83
CA ASP A 113 -1.92 24.41 5.01
C ASP A 113 -0.80 23.60 4.34
N LEU A 114 -0.99 22.29 4.10
CA LEU A 114 0.03 21.48 3.44
C LEU A 114 0.15 21.78 1.94
N MET A 115 -0.77 22.55 1.36
CA MET A 115 -0.63 23.04 -0.01
C MET A 115 0.58 23.98 -0.19
N GLU A 116 1.08 24.58 0.90
CA GLU A 116 2.34 25.34 0.88
C GLU A 116 3.58 24.45 0.76
N GLU A 117 3.47 23.16 1.13
CA GLU A 117 4.59 22.22 1.21
C GLU A 117 4.56 21.17 0.09
N ILE A 118 3.37 20.64 -0.21
CA ILE A 118 3.14 19.49 -1.09
C ILE A 118 2.29 19.93 -2.27
N PRO A 119 2.72 19.72 -3.54
CA PRO A 119 1.89 19.98 -4.69
C PRO A 119 0.56 19.23 -4.56
N THR A 120 -0.54 19.97 -4.53
CA THR A 120 -1.85 19.45 -4.14
C THR A 120 -2.92 19.85 -5.14
N VAL A 121 -3.80 18.91 -5.48
CA VAL A 121 -5.05 19.17 -6.18
C VAL A 121 -6.20 18.91 -5.22
N VAL A 122 -7.07 19.91 -5.03
CA VAL A 122 -8.27 19.79 -4.20
C VAL A 122 -9.42 19.26 -5.05
N VAL A 123 -10.06 18.21 -4.55
CA VAL A 123 -11.22 17.56 -5.18
C VAL A 123 -12.32 17.39 -4.14
N ASP A 124 -13.55 17.27 -4.62
CA ASP A 124 -14.71 17.14 -3.75
C ASP A 124 -14.81 15.71 -3.20
N PRO A 125 -15.21 15.51 -1.94
CA PRO A 125 -15.57 14.19 -1.46
C PRO A 125 -16.81 13.67 -2.20
N LEU A 126 -17.13 12.40 -2.00
CA LEU A 126 -18.44 11.87 -2.35
C LEU A 126 -19.52 12.63 -1.56
N PRO A 127 -20.74 12.79 -2.13
CA PRO A 127 -21.86 13.36 -1.41
C PRO A 127 -22.12 12.67 -0.06
N ASP A 128 -22.55 13.46 0.92
CA ASP A 128 -22.78 13.00 2.29
C ASP A 128 -23.61 11.71 2.34
N GLY A 129 -23.09 10.72 3.07
CA GLY A 129 -23.74 9.43 3.31
C GLY A 129 -23.53 8.38 2.22
N LEU A 130 -23.01 8.76 1.05
CA LEU A 130 -22.75 7.81 -0.04
C LEU A 130 -21.57 6.88 0.28
N ASP A 131 -20.60 7.35 1.06
CA ASP A 131 -19.48 6.54 1.53
C ASP A 131 -19.88 5.53 2.63
N ARG A 132 -21.07 5.69 3.23
CA ARG A 132 -21.58 4.90 4.36
C ARG A 132 -20.57 4.75 5.50
N GLY A 133 -19.76 5.79 5.75
CA GLY A 133 -18.69 5.79 6.76
C GLY A 133 -17.43 5.03 6.36
N TYR A 134 -17.34 4.52 5.13
CA TYR A 134 -16.13 3.94 4.55
C TYR A 134 -15.39 5.00 3.73
N ILE A 135 -14.61 5.82 4.43
CA ILE A 135 -13.89 6.98 3.84
C ILE A 135 -13.06 6.62 2.61
N VAL A 136 -12.54 5.39 2.54
CA VAL A 136 -11.74 4.88 1.41
C VAL A 136 -12.52 4.92 0.08
N LEU A 137 -13.86 4.90 0.12
CA LEU A 137 -14.72 5.03 -1.07
C LEU A 137 -14.58 6.38 -1.79
N ASN A 138 -14.01 7.40 -1.14
CA ASN A 138 -13.70 8.67 -1.78
C ASN A 138 -12.52 8.56 -2.76
N ARG A 139 -11.67 7.55 -2.63
CA ARG A 139 -10.45 7.42 -3.43
C ARG A 139 -10.70 7.25 -4.94
N PRO A 140 -11.54 6.33 -5.41
CA PRO A 140 -11.86 6.23 -6.84
C PRO A 140 -12.37 7.55 -7.41
N TRP A 141 -13.25 8.23 -6.66
CA TRP A 141 -13.80 9.52 -7.07
C TRP A 141 -12.75 10.64 -7.10
N ALA A 142 -11.83 10.64 -6.14
CA ALA A 142 -10.71 11.56 -6.11
C ALA A 142 -9.80 11.40 -7.34
N PHE A 143 -9.53 10.16 -7.77
CA PHE A 143 -8.76 9.89 -8.98
C PHE A 143 -9.46 10.36 -10.25
N VAL A 144 -10.77 10.13 -10.39
CA VAL A 144 -11.55 10.61 -11.55
C VAL A 144 -11.44 12.13 -11.66
N GLN A 145 -11.73 12.87 -10.59
CA GLN A 145 -11.61 14.33 -10.59
C GLN A 145 -10.18 14.82 -10.80
N TRP A 146 -9.18 14.13 -10.22
CA TRP A 146 -7.78 14.51 -10.37
C TRP A 146 -7.32 14.39 -11.82
N LEU A 147 -7.68 13.31 -12.52
CA LEU A 147 -7.33 13.11 -13.93
C LEU A 147 -7.97 14.17 -14.84
N GLU A 148 -9.16 14.66 -14.50
CA GLU A 148 -9.83 15.75 -15.22
C GLU A 148 -9.18 17.12 -14.96
N LYS A 149 -8.68 17.37 -13.74
CA LYS A 149 -8.20 18.69 -13.30
C LYS A 149 -6.69 18.88 -13.47
N ALA A 150 -5.90 17.81 -13.36
CA ALA A 150 -4.45 17.90 -13.25
C ALA A 150 -3.76 17.87 -14.62
N THR A 151 -2.72 18.70 -14.75
CA THR A 151 -1.77 18.58 -15.86
C THR A 151 -0.64 17.64 -15.43
N ILE A 152 -0.59 16.46 -16.02
CA ILE A 152 0.41 15.41 -15.73
C ILE A 152 1.30 15.26 -16.96
N GLU A 153 2.59 15.57 -16.80
CA GLU A 153 3.59 15.48 -17.87
C GLU A 153 3.96 14.02 -18.19
N GLU A 154 4.01 13.17 -17.17
CA GLU A 154 4.38 11.76 -17.32
C GLU A 154 3.26 10.91 -17.93
N GLU A 155 3.65 9.92 -18.75
CA GLU A 155 2.71 8.96 -19.34
C GLU A 155 2.18 7.95 -18.30
N TYR A 156 3.00 7.63 -17.30
CA TYR A 156 2.67 6.68 -16.23
C TYR A 156 2.43 7.40 -14.91
N VAL A 157 1.65 6.77 -14.03
CA VAL A 157 1.39 7.25 -12.68
C VAL A 157 1.62 6.11 -11.68
N LEU A 158 2.26 6.41 -10.55
CA LEU A 158 2.31 5.54 -9.37
C LEU A 158 1.20 5.97 -8.42
N MET A 159 0.16 5.15 -8.29
CA MET A 159 -0.82 5.26 -7.21
C MET A 159 -0.18 4.74 -5.92
N ALA A 160 -0.06 5.62 -4.92
CA ALA A 160 0.56 5.37 -3.63
C ALA A 160 -0.38 5.73 -2.46
N GLU A 161 -0.03 5.30 -1.25
CA GLU A 161 -0.75 5.66 -0.01
C GLU A 161 0.07 6.61 0.89
N PRO A 162 -0.59 7.38 1.77
CA PRO A 162 0.10 8.23 2.75
C PRO A 162 1.09 7.47 3.65
N ASP A 163 0.85 6.20 3.94
CA ASP A 163 1.72 5.34 4.75
C ASP A 163 2.77 4.57 3.95
N HIS A 164 3.10 5.07 2.76
CA HIS A 164 4.25 4.62 2.00
C HIS A 164 5.50 5.42 2.37
N ILE A 165 6.64 4.73 2.52
CA ILE A 165 7.97 5.33 2.59
C ILE A 165 8.84 4.70 1.51
N PHE A 166 9.42 5.52 0.63
CA PHE A 166 10.36 5.05 -0.38
C PHE A 166 11.72 4.75 0.25
N VAL A 167 12.15 3.48 0.17
CA VAL A 167 13.41 3.00 0.79
C VAL A 167 14.56 2.83 -0.19
N ASN A 168 14.25 2.53 -1.44
CA ASN A 168 15.21 2.31 -2.51
C ASN A 168 14.73 3.04 -3.77
N PRO A 169 15.64 3.39 -4.71
CA PRO A 169 15.26 3.95 -6.00
C PRO A 169 14.28 3.01 -6.71
N LEU A 170 13.11 3.53 -7.09
CA LEU A 170 12.06 2.77 -7.75
C LEU A 170 12.09 3.08 -9.25
N PRO A 171 12.47 2.11 -10.11
CA PRO A 171 12.34 2.26 -11.55
C PRO A 171 10.87 2.10 -11.96
N ASN A 172 10.54 2.45 -13.20
CA ASN A 172 9.23 2.15 -13.76
C ASN A 172 9.11 0.64 -13.96
N LEU A 173 8.31 0.00 -13.09
CA LEU A 173 8.07 -1.44 -13.14
C LEU A 173 7.02 -1.82 -14.20
N ALA A 174 6.23 -0.86 -14.70
CA ALA A 174 5.26 -1.11 -15.74
C ALA A 174 5.93 -1.21 -17.12
N HIS A 175 5.30 -1.92 -18.05
CA HIS A 175 5.83 -2.08 -19.40
C HIS A 175 4.73 -2.02 -20.45
N GLY A 176 4.81 -1.03 -21.35
CA GLY A 176 3.76 -0.81 -22.35
C GLY A 176 2.41 -0.64 -21.66
N ASP A 177 1.39 -1.34 -22.15
CA ASP A 177 0.03 -1.28 -21.60
C ASP A 177 -0.20 -2.25 -20.42
N HIS A 178 0.85 -2.88 -19.90
CA HIS A 178 0.80 -3.74 -18.72
C HIS A 178 1.26 -2.97 -17.46
N PRO A 179 0.33 -2.60 -16.57
CA PRO A 179 0.67 -1.92 -15.32
C PRO A 179 1.44 -2.85 -14.38
N ALA A 180 2.18 -2.31 -13.42
CA ALA A 180 2.84 -3.09 -12.38
C ALA A 180 2.10 -2.94 -11.05
N ALA A 181 1.88 -4.05 -10.33
CA ALA A 181 1.14 -4.05 -9.07
C ALA A 181 1.73 -5.02 -8.05
N PHE A 182 1.42 -4.77 -6.77
CA PHE A 182 1.74 -5.69 -5.69
C PHE A 182 0.64 -6.77 -5.54
N PRO A 183 0.99 -8.07 -5.50
CA PRO A 183 0.01 -9.14 -5.28
C PRO A 183 -0.38 -9.24 -3.80
N PHE A 184 -1.66 -9.01 -3.50
CA PHE A 184 -2.21 -9.11 -2.17
C PHE A 184 -2.75 -10.52 -1.91
N PHE A 185 -2.14 -11.25 -0.97
CA PHE A 185 -2.51 -12.64 -0.66
C PHE A 185 -3.96 -12.83 -0.18
N TYR A 186 -4.63 -11.76 0.26
CA TYR A 186 -6.02 -11.76 0.71
C TYR A 186 -7.03 -11.35 -0.39
N ILE A 187 -6.57 -10.92 -1.56
CA ILE A 187 -7.41 -10.73 -2.74
C ILE A 187 -7.38 -12.05 -3.51
N LYS A 188 -8.49 -12.78 -3.50
CA LYS A 188 -8.58 -14.15 -3.98
C LYS A 188 -9.80 -14.36 -4.86
N PRO A 189 -9.70 -14.03 -6.15
CA PRO A 189 -10.86 -14.10 -7.03
C PRO A 189 -11.44 -15.51 -7.18
N ALA A 190 -10.60 -16.54 -7.28
CA ALA A 190 -11.05 -17.93 -7.35
C ALA A 190 -11.84 -18.40 -6.11
N GLU A 191 -11.50 -17.91 -4.90
CA GLU A 191 -12.22 -18.27 -3.68
C GLU A 191 -13.55 -17.49 -3.51
N ASN A 192 -13.77 -16.44 -4.29
CA ASN A 192 -14.91 -15.51 -4.14
C ASN A 192 -15.80 -15.45 -5.40
N GLU A 193 -15.71 -16.46 -6.29
CA GLU A 193 -16.38 -16.46 -7.58
C GLU A 193 -17.87 -16.08 -7.50
N LYS A 194 -18.62 -16.70 -6.59
CA LYS A 194 -20.06 -16.45 -6.44
C LYS A 194 -20.41 -14.97 -6.24
N ILE A 195 -19.63 -14.26 -5.43
CA ILE A 195 -19.83 -12.82 -5.18
C ILE A 195 -19.36 -12.01 -6.38
N LEU A 196 -18.21 -12.38 -6.96
CA LEU A 196 -17.60 -11.65 -8.06
C LEU A 196 -18.43 -11.71 -9.35
N ARG A 197 -19.21 -12.77 -9.58
CA ARG A 197 -20.10 -12.87 -10.76
C ARG A 197 -21.18 -11.78 -10.83
N LYS A 198 -21.50 -11.12 -9.72
CA LYS A 198 -22.38 -9.93 -9.72
C LYS A 198 -21.77 -8.72 -10.45
N TYR A 199 -20.44 -8.66 -10.53
CA TYR A 199 -19.68 -7.52 -11.05
C TYR A 199 -18.75 -7.88 -12.23
N TYR A 200 -18.47 -9.17 -12.40
CA TYR A 200 -17.68 -9.74 -13.49
C TYR A 200 -18.44 -10.92 -14.14
N PRO A 201 -19.34 -10.63 -15.11
CA PRO A 201 -20.19 -11.63 -15.73
C PRO A 201 -19.42 -12.75 -16.44
N GLU A 202 -20.05 -13.91 -16.63
CA GLU A 202 -19.41 -15.08 -17.27
C GLU A 202 -18.93 -14.81 -18.68
N GLU A 203 -19.61 -13.95 -19.43
CA GLU A 203 -19.22 -13.53 -20.78
C GLU A 203 -17.91 -12.73 -20.83
N LYS A 204 -17.45 -12.21 -19.67
CA LYS A 204 -16.14 -11.55 -19.55
C LYS A 204 -15.00 -12.56 -19.31
N GLY A 205 -15.32 -13.84 -19.12
CA GLY A 205 -14.35 -14.91 -18.90
C GLY A 205 -14.27 -15.39 -17.44
N PRO A 206 -13.26 -16.18 -17.09
CA PRO A 206 -13.11 -16.73 -15.75
C PRO A 206 -12.74 -15.64 -14.73
N VAL A 207 -13.17 -15.78 -13.48
CA VAL A 207 -12.80 -14.82 -12.40
C VAL A 207 -11.29 -14.79 -12.12
N THR A 208 -10.54 -15.78 -12.59
CA THR A 208 -9.08 -15.79 -12.54
C THR A 208 -8.41 -14.73 -13.42
N ASN A 209 -9.15 -14.08 -14.33
CA ASN A 209 -8.67 -12.90 -15.06
C ASN A 209 -8.62 -11.65 -14.19
N ILE A 210 -9.26 -11.67 -13.02
CA ILE A 210 -9.13 -10.61 -12.02
C ILE A 210 -7.81 -10.84 -11.31
N ASP A 211 -6.88 -9.89 -11.44
CA ASP A 211 -5.59 -9.96 -10.76
C ASP A 211 -5.77 -9.89 -9.22
N PRO A 212 -4.97 -10.60 -8.41
CA PRO A 212 -5.03 -10.55 -6.96
C PRO A 212 -4.38 -9.28 -6.40
N ILE A 213 -4.87 -8.12 -6.81
CA ILE A 213 -4.25 -6.81 -6.59
C ILE A 213 -5.25 -5.80 -5.98
N GLY A 214 -4.73 -4.65 -5.57
CA GLY A 214 -5.52 -3.46 -5.25
C GLY A 214 -4.96 -2.26 -6.01
N ASN A 215 -5.51 -1.08 -5.77
CA ASN A 215 -5.11 0.15 -6.48
C ASN A 215 -3.71 0.67 -6.10
N SER A 216 -3.13 0.22 -4.98
CA SER A 216 -1.87 0.77 -4.47
C SER A 216 -1.01 -0.28 -3.76
N PRO A 217 0.32 -0.34 -4.03
CA PRO A 217 1.02 0.43 -5.06
C PRO A 217 0.75 -0.14 -6.46
N VAL A 218 0.47 0.75 -7.41
CA VAL A 218 0.34 0.40 -8.84
C VAL A 218 1.02 1.46 -9.70
N ILE A 219 1.88 1.05 -10.65
CA ILE A 219 2.34 1.91 -11.74
C ILE A 219 1.52 1.60 -12.98
N ILE A 220 0.78 2.58 -13.51
CA ILE A 220 -0.17 2.41 -14.61
C ILE A 220 -0.06 3.57 -15.60
N LYS A 221 -0.27 3.32 -16.88
CA LYS A 221 -0.41 4.41 -17.86
C LYS A 221 -1.62 5.27 -17.50
N LYS A 222 -1.45 6.59 -17.59
CA LYS A 222 -2.50 7.58 -17.35
C LYS A 222 -3.75 7.30 -18.18
N SER A 223 -3.59 7.00 -19.47
CA SER A 223 -4.71 6.70 -20.38
C SER A 223 -5.50 5.45 -19.99
N ILE A 224 -4.83 4.44 -19.40
CA ILE A 224 -5.51 3.25 -18.87
C ILE A 224 -6.25 3.62 -17.59
N LEU A 225 -5.62 4.41 -16.70
CA LEU A 225 -6.27 4.86 -15.47
C LEU A 225 -7.52 5.71 -15.75
N GLU A 226 -7.46 6.62 -16.72
CA GLU A 226 -8.61 7.42 -17.22
C GLU A 226 -9.75 6.51 -17.70
N LYS A 227 -9.42 5.42 -18.41
CA LYS A 227 -10.40 4.45 -18.91
C LYS A 227 -11.06 3.65 -17.78
N ILE A 228 -10.30 3.18 -16.79
CA ILE A 228 -10.84 2.31 -15.73
C ILE A 228 -11.43 3.08 -14.56
N GLY A 229 -11.02 4.34 -14.32
CA GLY A 229 -11.40 5.15 -13.15
C GLY A 229 -12.91 5.26 -12.92
N PRO A 230 -13.72 5.63 -13.93
CA PRO A 230 -15.18 5.67 -13.78
C PRO A 230 -15.80 4.30 -13.47
N THR A 231 -15.29 3.22 -14.04
CA THR A 231 -15.75 1.86 -13.75
C THR A 231 -15.38 1.43 -12.33
N TRP A 232 -14.16 1.73 -11.90
CA TRP A 232 -13.69 1.48 -10.54
C TRP A 232 -14.60 2.17 -9.52
N MET A 233 -14.89 3.46 -9.70
CA MET A 233 -15.83 4.20 -8.85
C MET A 233 -17.22 3.54 -8.80
N ASN A 234 -17.81 3.25 -9.96
CA ASN A 234 -19.17 2.68 -10.03
C ASN A 234 -19.26 1.29 -9.42
N VAL A 235 -18.26 0.43 -9.65
CA VAL A 235 -18.19 -0.90 -9.04
C VAL A 235 -18.03 -0.75 -7.53
N SER A 236 -17.16 0.14 -7.05
CA SER A 236 -16.98 0.40 -5.61
C SER A 236 -18.30 0.81 -4.94
N LEU A 237 -19.05 1.74 -5.53
CA LEU A 237 -20.36 2.17 -5.01
C LEU A 237 -21.38 1.02 -5.00
N THR A 238 -21.48 0.28 -6.11
CA THR A 238 -22.43 -0.83 -6.24
C THR A 238 -22.11 -1.96 -5.27
N MET A 239 -20.83 -2.26 -5.07
CA MET A 239 -20.39 -3.22 -4.04
C MET A 239 -20.72 -2.74 -2.64
N LYS A 240 -20.55 -1.44 -2.37
CA LYS A 240 -20.84 -0.87 -1.05
C LYS A 240 -22.33 -0.85 -0.73
N ASP A 241 -23.18 -0.78 -1.76
CA ASP A 241 -24.64 -0.85 -1.63
C ASP A 241 -25.18 -2.29 -1.52
N ASP A 242 -24.40 -3.31 -1.88
CA ASP A 242 -24.75 -4.72 -1.73
C ASP A 242 -24.35 -5.23 -0.33
N PRO A 243 -25.30 -5.57 0.56
CA PRO A 243 -24.97 -6.00 1.92
C PRO A 243 -24.19 -7.32 2.00
N GLU A 244 -24.34 -8.23 1.04
CA GLU A 244 -23.58 -9.49 1.00
C GLU A 244 -22.13 -9.19 0.63
N THR A 245 -21.92 -8.36 -0.40
CA THR A 245 -20.58 -7.98 -0.88
C THR A 245 -19.84 -7.09 0.13
N ASP A 246 -20.50 -6.08 0.69
CA ASP A 246 -19.90 -5.20 1.72
C ASP A 246 -19.49 -6.01 2.96
N LYS A 247 -20.33 -6.95 3.39
CA LYS A 247 -19.99 -7.83 4.51
C LYS A 247 -18.82 -8.77 4.17
N ALA A 248 -18.75 -9.28 2.94
CA ALA A 248 -17.73 -10.25 2.54
C ALA A 248 -16.34 -9.61 2.35
N PHE A 249 -16.28 -8.46 1.67
CA PHE A 249 -15.01 -7.80 1.35
C PHE A 249 -14.62 -6.73 2.37
N GLY A 250 -15.58 -6.07 3.01
CA GLY A 250 -15.35 -5.09 4.07
C GLY A 250 -14.28 -4.07 3.70
N TRP A 251 -13.17 -4.07 4.44
CA TRP A 251 -12.10 -3.07 4.28
C TRP A 251 -11.32 -3.17 2.95
N VAL A 252 -11.36 -4.31 2.25
CA VAL A 252 -10.71 -4.52 0.94
C VAL A 252 -11.67 -4.36 -0.25
N LEU A 253 -12.91 -3.94 -0.01
CA LEU A 253 -13.93 -3.83 -1.05
C LEU A 253 -13.49 -2.95 -2.22
N GLU A 254 -12.87 -1.80 -1.92
CA GLU A 254 -12.38 -0.88 -2.95
C GLU A 254 -11.28 -1.54 -3.81
N MET A 255 -10.39 -2.31 -3.18
CA MET A 255 -9.32 -3.04 -3.88
C MET A 255 -9.87 -4.08 -4.86
N TYR A 256 -10.91 -4.84 -4.45
CA TYR A 256 -11.62 -5.74 -5.37
C TYR A 256 -12.27 -4.98 -6.52
N ALA A 257 -12.90 -3.84 -6.24
CA ALA A 257 -13.50 -3.02 -7.28
C ALA A 257 -12.46 -2.52 -8.30
N TYR A 258 -11.25 -2.13 -7.86
CA TYR A 258 -10.15 -1.75 -8.76
C TYR A 258 -9.73 -2.93 -9.66
N ALA A 259 -9.53 -4.11 -9.05
CA ALA A 259 -9.13 -5.31 -9.78
C ALA A 259 -10.19 -5.75 -10.81
N ILE A 260 -11.47 -5.68 -10.45
CA ILE A 260 -12.59 -5.99 -11.35
C ILE A 260 -12.69 -4.96 -12.48
N ALA A 261 -12.58 -3.67 -12.17
CA ALA A 261 -12.58 -2.62 -13.20
C ALA A 261 -11.46 -2.84 -14.20
N SER A 262 -10.26 -3.18 -13.73
CA SER A 262 -9.12 -3.52 -14.59
C SER A 262 -9.45 -4.71 -15.51
N ALA A 263 -9.97 -5.80 -14.94
CA ALA A 263 -10.33 -7.00 -15.72
C ALA A 263 -11.45 -6.74 -16.73
N LEU A 264 -12.48 -5.96 -16.37
CA LEU A 264 -13.58 -5.57 -17.28
C LEU A 264 -13.10 -4.82 -18.52
N HIS A 265 -11.98 -4.11 -18.40
CA HIS A 265 -11.33 -3.36 -19.46
C HIS A 265 -10.17 -4.10 -20.14
N GLY A 266 -9.94 -5.37 -19.79
CA GLY A 266 -8.89 -6.22 -20.37
C GLY A 266 -7.47 -5.86 -19.90
N VAL A 267 -7.33 -5.17 -18.77
CA VAL A 267 -6.03 -4.77 -18.22
C VAL A 267 -5.50 -5.89 -17.34
N GLN A 268 -4.24 -6.29 -17.57
CA GLN A 268 -3.54 -7.32 -16.80
C GLN A 268 -2.23 -6.76 -16.24
N HIS A 269 -1.97 -7.03 -14.96
CA HIS A 269 -0.84 -6.47 -14.24
C HIS A 269 0.38 -7.39 -14.22
N ILE A 270 1.57 -6.80 -14.29
CA ILE A 270 2.83 -7.43 -13.94
C ILE A 270 2.94 -7.45 -12.41
N LEU A 271 2.92 -8.64 -11.82
CA LEU A 271 2.90 -8.82 -10.37
C LEU A 271 4.31 -8.80 -9.79
N HIS A 272 4.61 -7.79 -8.96
CA HIS A 272 5.90 -7.63 -8.30
C HIS A 272 5.79 -7.86 -6.79
N LYS A 273 6.24 -9.03 -6.31
CA LYS A 273 6.30 -9.34 -4.86
C LYS A 273 7.26 -8.42 -4.09
N ASP A 274 8.27 -7.87 -4.78
CA ASP A 274 9.23 -6.95 -4.19
C ASP A 274 8.81 -5.47 -4.29
N PHE A 275 7.60 -5.17 -4.79
CA PHE A 275 7.17 -3.78 -4.98
C PHE A 275 7.09 -3.03 -3.63
N MET A 276 6.53 -3.67 -2.61
CA MET A 276 6.47 -3.14 -1.26
C MET A 276 6.70 -4.23 -0.21
N LEU A 277 6.91 -3.80 1.02
CA LEU A 277 6.91 -4.65 2.20
C LEU A 277 5.95 -4.13 3.29
N GLN A 278 5.46 -5.06 4.11
CA GLN A 278 4.45 -4.87 5.13
C GLN A 278 4.98 -5.31 6.51
N PRO A 279 5.63 -4.39 7.26
CA PRO A 279 6.04 -4.68 8.63
C PRO A 279 4.81 -4.93 9.53
N PRO A 280 4.93 -5.79 10.56
CA PRO A 280 6.13 -6.53 10.96
C PRO A 280 6.30 -7.88 10.25
N TRP A 281 5.48 -8.21 9.26
CA TRP A 281 5.45 -9.53 8.62
C TRP A 281 6.63 -9.78 7.68
N ASP A 282 7.03 -8.74 6.93
CA ASP A 282 8.24 -8.78 6.13
C ASP A 282 9.47 -8.50 6.99
N LEU A 283 10.39 -9.46 7.00
CA LEU A 283 11.58 -9.41 7.85
C LEU A 283 12.75 -8.69 7.19
N GLU A 284 12.74 -8.47 5.86
CA GLU A 284 13.89 -7.96 5.13
C GLU A 284 13.49 -6.99 4.01
N VAL A 285 14.19 -5.85 3.93
CA VAL A 285 14.03 -4.87 2.84
C VAL A 285 14.61 -5.41 1.54
N GLY A 286 15.86 -5.89 1.56
CA GLY A 286 16.54 -6.35 0.34
C GLY A 286 16.44 -5.35 -0.81
N ARG A 287 15.88 -5.81 -1.94
CA ARG A 287 15.65 -5.03 -3.17
C ARG A 287 14.26 -4.36 -3.23
N LYS A 288 13.46 -4.42 -2.15
CA LYS A 288 12.10 -3.87 -2.15
C LYS A 288 12.09 -2.36 -2.11
N TYR A 289 11.04 -1.73 -2.65
CA TYR A 289 11.06 -0.28 -2.92
C TYR A 289 10.28 0.57 -1.92
N ILE A 290 9.16 0.05 -1.39
CA ILE A 290 8.23 0.80 -0.55
C ILE A 290 8.03 0.10 0.79
N ILE A 291 8.16 0.84 1.90
CA ILE A 291 7.59 0.44 3.19
C ILE A 291 6.12 0.82 3.21
N HIS A 292 5.22 -0.13 3.46
CA HIS A 292 3.82 0.14 3.74
C HIS A 292 3.53 -0.16 5.22
N TYR A 293 3.65 0.83 6.10
CA TYR A 293 3.57 0.65 7.55
C TYR A 293 2.13 0.58 8.08
N THR A 294 1.34 -0.33 7.50
CA THR A 294 -0.08 -0.47 7.81
C THR A 294 -0.36 -1.16 9.15
N TYR A 295 0.49 -2.08 9.59
CA TYR A 295 0.29 -2.84 10.83
C TYR A 295 1.08 -2.25 12.00
N GLY A 296 0.53 -2.39 13.21
CA GLY A 296 1.25 -2.08 14.44
C GLY A 296 2.44 -3.01 14.63
N CYS A 297 3.57 -2.43 15.02
CA CYS A 297 4.79 -3.13 15.39
C CYS A 297 4.89 -3.14 16.91
N ASP A 298 4.51 -4.26 17.53
CA ASP A 298 4.45 -4.43 18.98
C ASP A 298 5.49 -5.44 19.44
N TYR A 299 6.36 -5.03 20.37
CA TYR A 299 7.47 -5.84 20.86
C TYR A 299 7.54 -5.82 22.39
N ASN A 300 7.94 -6.94 22.98
CA ASN A 300 8.40 -6.95 24.37
C ASN A 300 9.84 -6.42 24.48
N MET A 301 10.33 -6.20 25.70
CA MET A 301 11.68 -5.66 25.93
C MET A 301 12.81 -6.63 25.52
N LYS A 302 12.49 -7.91 25.25
CA LYS A 302 13.43 -8.88 24.66
C LYS A 302 13.48 -8.79 23.14
N GLY A 303 12.66 -7.96 22.52
CA GLY A 303 12.59 -7.79 21.06
C GLY A 303 11.75 -8.85 20.34
N GLU A 304 10.86 -9.53 21.04
CA GLU A 304 9.94 -10.52 20.48
C GLU A 304 8.60 -9.85 20.12
N LEU A 305 8.06 -10.15 18.94
CA LEU A 305 6.76 -9.63 18.49
C LEU A 305 5.61 -10.11 19.40
N THR A 306 4.77 -9.18 19.87
CA THR A 306 3.60 -9.49 20.70
C THR A 306 2.32 -9.49 19.86
N TYR A 307 2.00 -10.62 19.26
CA TYR A 307 0.81 -10.74 18.40
C TYR A 307 -0.50 -10.49 19.16
N GLY A 308 -1.35 -9.63 18.59
CA GLY A 308 -2.68 -9.32 19.14
C GLY A 308 -2.67 -8.59 20.49
N LYS A 309 -1.51 -8.12 20.95
CA LYS A 309 -1.35 -7.40 22.23
C LYS A 309 -0.46 -6.19 22.04
N ILE A 310 -0.79 -5.12 22.75
CA ILE A 310 0.09 -3.95 22.82
C ILE A 310 1.38 -4.37 23.51
N GLY A 311 2.50 -4.19 22.80
CA GLY A 311 3.83 -4.49 23.31
C GLY A 311 4.32 -3.44 24.31
N GLU A 312 5.39 -3.76 25.03
CA GLU A 312 6.08 -2.80 25.90
C GLU A 312 6.73 -1.68 25.08
N TRP A 313 7.18 -2.01 23.87
CA TRP A 313 7.52 -1.06 22.83
C TRP A 313 6.52 -1.18 21.67
N ARG A 314 6.07 -0.04 21.13
CA ARG A 314 5.10 0.00 20.03
C ARG A 314 5.44 1.10 19.03
N PHE A 315 5.33 0.75 17.75
CA PHE A 315 5.10 1.71 16.67
C PHE A 315 3.81 1.35 15.93
N ASP A 316 2.76 2.15 16.07
CA ASP A 316 1.56 2.08 15.23
C ASP A 316 1.12 3.50 14.87
N LYS A 317 0.91 3.74 13.58
CA LYS A 317 0.38 5.00 13.08
C LYS A 317 -0.97 5.37 13.71
N ARG A 318 -1.78 4.39 14.12
CA ARG A 318 -3.08 4.60 14.80
C ARG A 318 -2.93 5.06 16.25
N SER A 319 -1.72 5.09 16.80
CA SER A 319 -1.44 5.81 18.05
C SER A 319 -1.41 7.33 17.85
N TYR A 320 -1.39 7.81 16.61
CA TYR A 320 -1.20 9.21 16.23
C TYR A 320 -2.37 9.71 15.36
N LEU A 321 -3.60 9.49 15.81
CA LEU A 321 -4.82 9.91 15.10
C LEU A 321 -5.08 11.42 15.16
N ARG A 322 -4.69 12.05 16.28
CA ARG A 322 -5.01 13.46 16.59
C ARG A 322 -3.89 14.43 16.28
N GLY A 323 -2.76 13.93 15.78
CA GLY A 323 -1.58 14.72 15.52
C GLY A 323 -0.40 13.84 15.10
N PRO A 324 0.71 14.45 14.67
CA PRO A 324 1.92 13.73 14.28
C PRO A 324 2.54 12.96 15.47
N PRO A 325 3.32 11.89 15.20
CA PRO A 325 4.18 11.32 16.22
C PRO A 325 5.21 12.34 16.74
N PRO A 326 5.61 12.26 18.02
CA PRO A 326 6.65 13.13 18.54
C PRO A 326 7.98 12.87 17.82
N ARG A 327 8.84 13.88 17.80
CA ARG A 327 10.23 13.73 17.35
C ARG A 327 10.96 12.73 18.25
N ASN A 328 11.98 12.07 17.68
CA ASN A 328 12.85 11.14 18.41
C ASN A 328 12.10 9.97 19.06
N LEU A 329 11.27 9.27 18.28
CA LEU A 329 10.69 7.99 18.69
C LEU A 329 11.79 7.04 19.16
N SER A 330 11.53 6.33 20.24
CA SER A 330 12.43 5.30 20.74
C SER A 330 12.63 4.22 19.69
N LEU A 331 13.87 3.81 19.46
CA LEU A 331 14.16 2.62 18.66
C LEU A 331 13.61 1.38 19.36
N PRO A 332 13.23 0.34 18.60
CA PRO A 332 12.78 -0.90 19.21
C PRO A 332 13.89 -1.54 20.07
N PRO A 333 13.54 -2.43 21.03
CA PRO A 333 14.50 -3.05 21.94
C PRO A 333 15.63 -3.81 21.21
N ARG A 334 16.81 -3.94 21.83
CA ARG A 334 18.02 -4.53 21.21
C ARG A 334 17.86 -5.95 20.63
N GLY A 335 16.84 -6.70 21.06
CA GLY A 335 16.54 -8.01 20.50
C GLY A 335 15.74 -7.97 19.21
N VAL A 336 15.20 -6.81 18.82
CA VAL A 336 14.66 -6.59 17.48
C VAL A 336 15.86 -6.43 16.55
N PRO A 337 16.06 -7.32 15.58
CA PRO A 337 17.32 -7.26 14.84
C PRO A 337 17.42 -5.97 14.01
N GLU A 338 18.65 -5.58 13.73
CA GLU A 338 18.93 -4.34 13.02
C GLU A 338 19.26 -4.62 11.56
N SER A 339 18.91 -3.68 10.68
CA SER A 339 19.48 -3.64 9.33
C SER A 339 20.84 -2.97 9.38
N VAL A 340 21.90 -3.72 9.08
CA VAL A 340 23.23 -3.16 8.82
C VAL A 340 23.34 -2.93 7.32
N VAL A 341 23.26 -1.68 6.87
CA VAL A 341 23.59 -1.36 5.47
C VAL A 341 25.11 -1.36 5.36
N CYS A 342 25.69 -2.40 4.76
CA CYS A 342 27.07 -2.34 4.31
C CYS A 342 27.12 -1.38 3.10
N LEU A 343 27.46 -0.12 3.36
CA LEU A 343 27.76 0.85 2.30
C LEU A 343 28.95 0.32 1.52
N ARG A 344 28.70 -0.09 0.28
CA ARG A 344 29.70 -0.61 -0.66
C ARG A 344 30.63 0.54 -1.13
N LYS A 345 31.44 1.10 -0.24
CA LYS A 345 32.68 1.78 -0.58
C LYS A 345 33.81 0.82 -0.22
N TYR A 346 34.65 0.50 -1.20
CA TYR A 346 35.79 -0.44 -1.13
C TYR A 346 35.47 -1.94 -1.33
N CYS A 347 35.03 -2.30 -2.55
CA CYS A 347 35.31 -3.64 -3.08
C CYS A 347 36.16 -3.52 -4.36
N THR A 348 37.42 -3.12 -4.20
CA THR A 348 38.46 -3.46 -5.19
C THR A 348 39.15 -4.73 -4.74
N TYR A 349 39.03 -5.78 -5.57
CA TYR A 349 39.85 -6.99 -5.61
C TYR A 349 40.01 -7.81 -4.32
N ARG A 350 39.18 -8.86 -4.17
CA ARG A 350 39.61 -10.27 -4.02
C ARG A 350 38.40 -11.21 -3.84
N PRO A 351 38.40 -12.40 -4.46
CA PRO A 351 37.37 -13.40 -4.23
C PRO A 351 37.75 -14.19 -2.97
N PHE A 352 37.11 -13.88 -1.85
CA PHE A 352 37.02 -14.81 -0.73
C PHE A 352 35.55 -14.98 -0.37
N THR A 353 35.01 -16.14 -0.76
CA THR A 353 33.79 -16.71 -0.23
C THR A 353 33.94 -16.90 1.27
N ILE A 354 33.20 -16.12 2.07
CA ILE A 354 32.94 -16.43 3.48
C ILE A 354 31.61 -17.21 3.51
N PRO A 355 31.61 -18.49 3.91
CA PRO A 355 30.37 -19.22 4.18
C PRO A 355 29.83 -18.85 5.55
N GLY A 356 28.56 -18.45 5.64
CA GLY A 356 27.84 -18.34 6.92
C GLY A 356 27.48 -16.93 7.41
N CYS A 357 26.96 -16.07 6.55
CA CYS A 357 26.30 -14.83 7.00
C CYS A 357 24.92 -14.67 6.32
N LEU A 358 23.95 -15.50 6.72
CA LEU A 358 22.53 -15.13 6.60
C LEU A 358 22.24 -14.17 7.74
N VAL A 359 22.63 -12.91 7.58
CA VAL A 359 22.22 -11.83 8.47
C VAL A 359 20.76 -11.55 8.12
N HIS A 360 19.84 -11.95 8.99
CA HIS A 360 18.45 -11.52 8.88
C HIS A 360 18.37 -10.05 9.28
N HIS A 361 18.04 -9.18 8.33
CA HIS A 361 18.08 -7.72 8.48
C HIS A 361 16.72 -7.17 8.89
N PHE A 362 16.42 -7.17 10.19
CA PHE A 362 15.09 -6.76 10.62
C PHE A 362 14.88 -5.23 10.52
N PHE A 363 13.63 -4.90 10.22
CA PHE A 363 13.29 -3.73 9.43
C PHE A 363 12.55 -2.63 10.21
N VAL A 364 11.92 -2.96 11.34
CA VAL A 364 11.22 -1.99 12.20
C VAL A 364 12.16 -0.90 12.70
N VAL A 365 13.43 -1.24 12.98
CA VAL A 365 14.48 -0.27 13.30
C VAL A 365 14.68 0.74 12.16
N ARG A 366 14.72 0.28 10.89
CA ARG A 366 14.89 1.16 9.72
C ARG A 366 13.67 2.06 9.54
N LEU A 367 12.46 1.52 9.65
CA LEU A 367 11.23 2.30 9.62
C LEU A 367 11.27 3.43 10.66
N VAL A 368 11.57 3.12 11.92
CA VAL A 368 11.61 4.14 13.00
C VAL A 368 12.73 5.15 12.76
N LYS A 369 13.91 4.72 12.31
CA LYS A 369 15.01 5.64 11.93
C LYS A 369 14.57 6.58 10.81
N MET A 370 13.86 6.08 9.80
CA MET A 370 13.38 6.89 8.68
C MET A 370 12.27 7.86 9.09
N VAL A 371 11.37 7.45 9.99
CA VAL A 371 10.38 8.35 10.59
C VAL A 371 11.09 9.44 11.39
N ASN A 372 12.02 9.08 12.28
CA ASN A 372 12.79 10.04 13.06
C ASN A 372 13.58 11.02 12.20
N GLU A 373 14.18 10.56 11.11
CA GLU A 373 14.88 11.43 10.18
C GLU A 373 13.92 12.41 9.49
N ALA A 374 12.76 11.94 9.01
CA ALA A 374 11.76 12.81 8.41
C ALA A 374 11.24 13.84 9.43
N THR A 375 10.81 13.40 10.61
CA THR A 375 10.28 14.30 11.64
C THR A 375 11.32 15.32 12.08
N ALA A 376 12.60 14.95 12.17
CA ALA A 376 13.70 15.85 12.49
C ALA A 376 13.86 16.99 11.47
N ASN A 377 13.68 16.72 10.17
CA ASN A 377 14.00 17.64 9.08
C ASN A 377 12.78 18.37 8.49
N ILE A 378 11.56 17.91 8.79
CA ILE A 378 10.34 18.59 8.35
C ILE A 378 10.11 19.82 9.26
N PRO A 379 10.01 21.04 8.69
CA PRO A 379 9.75 22.26 9.45
C PRO A 379 8.32 22.25 10.00
N ARG A 380 8.03 22.98 11.09
CA ARG A 380 6.66 23.05 11.64
C ARG A 380 6.04 21.65 11.87
N TRP A 381 6.82 20.71 12.41
CA TRP A 381 6.34 19.34 12.64
C TRP A 381 5.38 19.24 13.81
N ASP A 382 5.68 19.95 14.89
CA ASP A 382 4.97 19.85 16.16
C ASP A 382 3.78 20.85 16.26
N THR A 383 3.52 21.59 15.19
CA THR A 383 2.52 22.69 15.12
C THR A 383 1.27 22.27 14.39
#